data_AF-A0AAU5QFQ5-F1
#
_entry.id   AF-A0AAU5QFQ5-F1
#
_cell.length_a   1.000
_cell.length_b   1.000
_cell.length_c   1.000
_cell.angle_alpha   90.00
_cell.angle_beta   90.00
_cell.angle_gamma   90.00
#
_symmetry.space_group_name_H-M   'P 1'
#
loop_
_entity.id
_entity.type
_entity.pdbx_description
1 polymer ?
#
loop_
_entity_poly.entity_id
_entity_poly.type
_entity_poly.pdbx_seq_one_letter_code
_entity_poly.pdbx_strand_id
1 'polypeptide(L)'
;MSGYDRRLVETLLPAVWSTETAYGLRSPTAPDADMPKGTTDPRSADALFAHLADIRRAWKSCPLSRGERRALFLRYALDWPDELIAARDRITGRAVRYRLERGIGKMACWLSGRDYVDGYESLEQEGD
;
A
#
# COMPACT_ATOMS: atom_id res chain seq x y z
N MET A 1 10.58 14.51 -8.07
CA MET A 1 9.41 14.48 -7.16
C MET A 1 9.35 13.10 -6.52
N SER A 2 9.36 13.03 -5.20
CA SER A 2 9.30 11.79 -4.41
C SER A 2 7.93 11.14 -4.60
N GLY A 3 7.85 10.06 -5.38
CA GLY A 3 6.61 9.30 -5.59
C GLY A 3 6.33 8.35 -4.43
N TYR A 4 5.18 7.68 -4.47
CA TYR A 4 4.87 6.60 -3.53
C TYR A 4 5.72 5.37 -3.86
N ASP A 5 6.39 4.82 -2.84
CA ASP A 5 7.09 3.54 -2.94
C ASP A 5 6.24 2.39 -2.39
N ARG A 6 6.65 1.15 -2.71
CA ARG A 6 5.92 -0.06 -2.29
C ARG A 6 5.91 -0.22 -0.76
N ARG A 7 7.03 0.12 -0.11
CA ARG A 7 7.20 -0.02 1.34
C ARG A 7 6.21 0.86 2.10
N LEU A 8 6.00 2.09 1.64
CA LEU A 8 5.04 3.03 2.20
C LEU A 8 3.62 2.49 2.06
N VAL A 9 3.26 1.96 0.88
CA VAL A 9 1.95 1.37 0.65
C VAL A 9 1.74 0.15 1.56
N GLU A 10 2.68 -0.79 1.61
CA GLU A 10 2.61 -1.98 2.47
C GLU A 10 2.44 -1.64 3.95
N THR A 11 3.17 -0.62 4.42
CA THR A 11 3.14 -0.19 5.82
C THR A 11 1.78 0.41 6.19
N LEU A 12 1.18 1.20 5.31
CA LEU A 12 -0.02 1.98 5.61
C LEU A 12 -1.32 1.29 5.17
N LEU A 13 -1.26 0.31 4.28
CA LEU A 13 -2.43 -0.40 3.76
C LEU A 13 -3.30 -1.03 4.87
N PRO A 14 -2.76 -1.67 5.93
CA PRO A 14 -3.58 -2.18 7.04
C PRO A 14 -4.47 -1.12 7.71
N ALA A 15 -3.98 0.12 7.83
CA ALA A 15 -4.72 1.24 8.44
C ALA A 15 -5.93 1.73 7.61
N VAL A 16 -6.12 1.18 6.40
CA VAL A 16 -7.34 1.38 5.62
C VAL A 16 -8.55 0.72 6.29
N TRP A 17 -8.36 -0.44 6.95
CA TRP A 17 -9.46 -1.23 7.53
C TRP A 17 -9.50 -1.22 9.05
N SER A 18 -8.41 -0.84 9.70
CA SER A 18 -8.37 -0.70 11.16
C SER A 18 -8.20 0.76 11.55
N THR A 19 -9.21 1.28 12.25
CA THR A 19 -9.14 2.60 12.90
C THR A 19 -8.09 2.64 14.01
N GLU A 20 -7.85 1.52 14.69
CA GLU A 20 -6.86 1.41 15.78
C GLU A 20 -5.42 1.41 15.26
N THR A 21 -5.18 0.85 14.07
CA THR A 21 -3.84 0.87 13.45
C THR A 21 -3.36 2.29 13.17
N ALA A 22 -4.28 3.25 12.93
CA ALA A 22 -3.92 4.66 12.79
C ALA A 22 -3.35 5.27 14.08
N TYR A 23 -3.74 4.77 15.26
CA TYR A 23 -3.27 5.25 16.56
C TYR A 23 -1.96 4.55 17.03
N GLY A 24 -1.63 3.39 16.44
CA GLY A 24 -0.37 2.67 16.70
C GLY A 24 0.79 3.09 15.78
N LEU A 25 0.52 3.83 14.70
CA LEU A 25 1.54 4.40 13.83
C LEU A 25 2.15 5.63 14.52
N ARG A 26 3.36 5.49 15.07
CA ARG A 26 4.11 6.66 15.56
C ARG A 26 4.41 7.57 14.38
N SER A 27 3.79 8.75 14.35
CA SER A 27 4.28 9.85 13.53
C SER A 27 5.64 10.28 14.09
N PRO A 28 6.75 10.14 13.35
CA PRO A 28 8.07 10.57 13.83
C PRO A 28 8.17 12.08 14.03
N THR A 29 7.16 12.84 13.61
CA THR A 29 7.03 14.29 13.76
C THR A 29 6.07 14.72 14.87
N ALA A 30 5.50 13.80 15.65
CA ALA A 30 4.63 14.16 16.76
C ALA A 30 5.43 14.88 17.86
N PRO A 31 5.09 16.14 18.21
CA PRO A 31 5.81 16.88 19.24
C PRO A 31 5.61 16.25 20.62
N ASP A 32 6.71 16.15 21.38
CA ASP A 32 6.75 15.58 22.72
C ASP A 32 5.88 16.38 23.72
N ALA A 33 5.30 15.69 24.69
CA ALA A 33 4.19 16.20 25.51
C ALA A 33 4.54 17.42 26.40
N ASP A 34 5.82 17.77 26.51
CA ASP A 34 6.34 18.88 27.31
C ASP A 34 7.03 20.00 26.51
N MET A 35 6.90 20.02 25.17
CA MET A 35 7.45 21.13 24.36
C MET A 35 6.41 22.19 23.99
N PRO A 36 6.73 23.51 24.10
CA PRO A 36 5.83 24.58 23.68
C PRO A 36 5.47 24.44 22.20
N LYS A 37 4.17 24.61 21.89
CA LYS A 37 3.54 24.38 20.57
C LYS A 37 4.37 24.99 19.44
N GLY A 38 5.12 24.12 18.75
CA GLY A 38 6.00 24.48 17.65
C GLY A 38 5.30 24.52 16.31
N THR A 39 5.27 25.71 15.71
CA THR A 39 5.29 26.03 14.27
C THR A 39 4.22 25.42 13.35
N THR A 40 3.34 26.31 12.87
CA THR A 40 2.41 26.15 11.76
C THR A 40 3.13 26.13 10.40
N ASP A 41 3.98 25.14 10.12
CA ASP A 41 4.48 24.91 8.75
C ASP A 41 3.59 23.86 8.05
N PRO A 42 2.80 24.23 7.03
CA PRO A 42 1.97 23.28 6.27
C PRO A 42 2.79 22.16 5.59
N ARG A 43 4.11 22.33 5.47
CA ARG A 43 5.02 21.30 4.95
C ARG A 43 5.41 20.25 6.00
N SER A 44 5.33 20.57 7.29
CA SER A 44 5.54 19.63 8.40
C SER A 44 4.22 19.08 8.95
N ALA A 45 3.07 19.58 8.46
CA ALA A 45 1.75 19.04 8.76
C ALA A 45 1.67 17.57 8.29
N ASP A 46 1.66 16.69 9.28
CA ASP A 46 1.66 15.22 9.29
C ASP A 46 1.32 14.54 7.94
N ALA A 47 2.36 14.37 7.11
CA ALA A 47 2.28 13.70 5.80
C ALA A 47 1.65 12.30 5.89
N LEU A 48 1.70 11.68 7.08
CA LEU A 48 1.07 10.40 7.39
C LEU A 48 -0.44 10.39 7.08
N PHE A 49 -1.19 11.42 7.51
CA PHE A 49 -2.64 11.46 7.29
C PHE A 49 -2.97 11.70 5.81
N ALA A 50 -2.15 12.49 5.11
CA ALA A 50 -2.28 12.67 3.67
C ALA A 50 -2.04 11.35 2.93
N HIS A 51 -0.96 10.63 3.25
CA HIS A 51 -0.67 9.32 2.68
C HIS A 51 -1.77 8.30 2.99
N LEU A 52 -2.34 8.31 4.19
CA LEU A 52 -3.44 7.42 4.54
C LEU A 52 -4.71 7.73 3.73
N ALA A 53 -5.03 9.02 3.56
CA ALA A 53 -6.16 9.44 2.73
C ALA A 53 -5.97 9.01 1.27
N ASP A 54 -4.77 9.19 0.73
CA ASP A 54 -4.42 8.78 -0.63
C ASP A 54 -4.48 7.25 -0.79
N ILE A 55 -3.97 6.48 0.17
CA ILE A 55 -4.04 5.01 0.12
C ILE A 55 -5.48 4.51 0.24
N ARG A 56 -6.33 5.15 1.06
CA ARG A 56 -7.77 4.86 1.10
C ARG A 56 -8.44 5.13 -0.24
N ARG A 57 -8.05 6.20 -0.93
CA ARG A 57 -8.53 6.53 -2.27
C ARG A 57 -8.04 5.51 -3.30
N ALA A 58 -6.76 5.12 -3.25
CA ALA A 58 -6.15 4.12 -4.11
C ALA A 58 -6.82 2.75 -3.92
N TRP A 59 -7.11 2.35 -2.67
CA TRP A 59 -7.86 1.13 -2.41
C TRP A 59 -9.19 1.11 -3.17
N LYS A 60 -9.92 2.22 -3.22
CA LYS A 60 -11.21 2.29 -3.94
C LYS A 60 -11.07 2.38 -5.46
N SER A 61 -10.03 3.05 -5.96
CA SER A 61 -9.99 3.53 -7.35
C SER A 61 -8.91 2.86 -8.22
N CYS A 62 -7.89 2.26 -7.61
CA CYS A 62 -6.83 1.58 -8.35
C CYS A 62 -7.40 0.36 -9.09
N PRO A 63 -7.08 0.17 -10.39
CA PRO A 63 -7.57 -0.94 -11.22
C PRO A 63 -6.90 -2.27 -10.87
N LEU A 64 -7.22 -2.78 -9.69
CA LEU A 64 -6.79 -4.09 -9.20
C LEU A 64 -7.69 -5.18 -9.77
N SER A 65 -7.10 -6.30 -10.19
CA SER A 65 -7.88 -7.49 -10.50
C SER A 65 -8.61 -8.00 -9.26
N ARG A 66 -9.70 -8.76 -9.46
CA ARG A 66 -10.46 -9.34 -8.33
C ARG A 66 -9.58 -10.24 -7.45
N GLY A 67 -8.58 -10.91 -8.05
CA GLY A 67 -7.62 -11.74 -7.34
C GLY A 67 -6.62 -10.93 -6.50
N GLU A 68 -6.06 -9.86 -7.08
CA GLU A 68 -5.15 -8.94 -6.38
C GLU A 68 -5.86 -8.27 -5.20
N ARG A 69 -7.03 -7.68 -5.44
CA ARG A 69 -7.83 -7.00 -4.41
C ARG A 69 -8.16 -7.94 -3.24
N ARG A 70 -8.55 -9.18 -3.54
CA ARG A 70 -8.84 -10.18 -2.51
C ARG A 70 -7.59 -10.58 -1.74
N ALA A 71 -6.49 -10.87 -2.43
CA ALA A 71 -5.23 -11.25 -1.78
C ALA A 71 -4.76 -10.15 -0.82
N LEU A 72 -4.78 -8.88 -1.26
CA LEU A 72 -4.43 -7.73 -0.42
C LEU A 72 -5.35 -7.62 0.80
N PHE A 73 -6.66 -7.76 0.63
CA PHE A 73 -7.59 -7.73 1.76
C PHE A 73 -7.32 -8.84 2.77
N LEU A 74 -7.20 -10.09 2.31
CA LEU A 74 -6.93 -11.22 3.21
C LEU A 74 -5.58 -11.06 3.93
N ARG A 75 -4.55 -10.59 3.22
CA ARG A 75 -3.20 -10.42 3.77
C ARG A 75 -3.11 -9.26 4.75
N TYR A 76 -3.65 -8.10 4.42
CA TYR A 76 -3.40 -6.86 5.17
C TYR A 76 -4.56 -6.42 6.06
N ALA A 77 -5.80 -6.82 5.77
CA ALA A 77 -6.95 -6.52 6.63
C ALA A 77 -7.19 -7.62 7.67
N LEU A 78 -6.96 -8.89 7.31
CA LEU A 78 -7.21 -10.04 8.19
C LEU A 78 -5.94 -10.72 8.71
N ASP A 79 -4.77 -10.25 8.28
CA ASP A 79 -3.46 -10.84 8.61
C ASP A 79 -3.36 -12.35 8.33
N TRP A 80 -3.99 -12.81 7.24
CA TRP A 80 -3.88 -14.22 6.85
C TRP A 80 -2.50 -14.54 6.27
N PRO A 81 -1.91 -15.69 6.63
CA PRO A 81 -0.68 -16.16 5.99
C PRO A 81 -0.94 -16.60 4.53
N ASP A 82 0.10 -16.54 3.70
CA ASP A 82 0.03 -16.86 2.27
C ASP A 82 -0.55 -18.26 2.02
N GLU A 83 -0.22 -19.24 2.86
CA GLU A 83 -0.69 -20.63 2.75
C GLU A 83 -2.20 -20.74 2.94
N LEU A 84 -2.77 -19.95 3.85
CA LEU A 84 -4.21 -19.94 4.11
C LEU A 84 -4.98 -19.28 2.97
N ILE A 85 -4.42 -18.19 2.41
CA ILE A 85 -4.95 -17.54 1.21
C ILE A 85 -4.89 -18.49 0.01
N ALA A 86 -3.77 -19.19 -0.17
CA ALA A 86 -3.55 -20.16 -1.24
C ALA A 86 -4.56 -21.32 -1.15
N ALA A 87 -4.74 -21.89 0.04
CA ALA A 87 -5.72 -22.96 0.29
C ALA A 87 -7.16 -22.49 -0.02
N ARG A 88 -7.54 -21.29 0.43
CA ARG A 88 -8.87 -20.71 0.16
C ARG A 88 -9.14 -20.55 -1.33
N ASP A 89 -8.18 -19.95 -2.05
CA ASP A 89 -8.34 -19.61 -3.46
C ASP A 89 -8.02 -20.80 -4.40
N ARG A 90 -7.58 -21.94 -3.84
CA ARG A 90 -7.13 -23.13 -4.58
C ARG A 90 -6.03 -22.81 -5.60
N ILE A 91 -5.05 -22.03 -5.17
CA ILE A 91 -3.88 -21.64 -5.96
C ILE A 91 -2.60 -21.94 -5.18
N THR A 92 -1.45 -21.78 -5.84
CA THR A 92 -0.15 -21.94 -5.18
C THR A 92 0.19 -20.72 -4.33
N GLY A 93 1.01 -20.89 -3.29
CA GLY A 93 1.56 -19.76 -2.52
C GLY A 93 2.34 -18.77 -3.40
N ARG A 94 3.03 -19.27 -4.44
CA ARG A 94 3.69 -18.41 -5.45
C ARG A 94 2.69 -17.49 -6.17
N ALA A 95 1.51 -18.01 -6.54
CA ALA A 95 0.47 -17.21 -7.16
C ALA A 95 -0.12 -16.16 -6.19
N VAL A 96 -0.18 -16.46 -4.89
CA VAL A 96 -0.57 -15.47 -3.87
C VAL A 96 0.46 -14.35 -3.79
N ARG A 97 1.75 -14.68 -3.62
CA ARG A 97 2.83 -13.68 -3.55
C ARG A 97 2.86 -12.78 -4.77
N TYR A 98 2.77 -13.37 -5.96
CA TYR A 98 2.71 -12.60 -7.21
C TYR A 98 1.51 -11.64 -7.24
N ARG A 99 0.32 -12.05 -6.77
CA ARG A 99 -0.85 -11.17 -6.65
C ARG A 99 -0.63 -10.04 -5.64
N LEU A 100 0.04 -10.31 -4.52
CA LEU A 100 0.35 -9.30 -3.51
C LEU A 100 1.34 -8.27 -4.06
N GLU A 101 2.49 -8.72 -4.58
CA GLU A 101 3.52 -7.86 -5.18
C GLU A 101 2.98 -7.02 -6.32
N ARG A 102 2.21 -7.64 -7.24
CA ARG A 102 1.55 -6.94 -8.35
C ARG A 102 0.52 -5.93 -7.85
N GLY A 103 -0.29 -6.31 -6.87
CA GLY A 103 -1.31 -5.43 -6.29
C GLY A 103 -0.71 -4.19 -5.62
N ILE A 104 0.32 -4.36 -4.79
CA ILE A 104 1.06 -3.27 -4.14
C ILE A 104 1.76 -2.40 -5.19
N GLY A 105 2.39 -3.02 -6.18
CA GLY A 105 3.04 -2.32 -7.28
C GLY A 105 2.08 -1.42 -8.05
N LYS A 106 0.90 -1.94 -8.41
CA LYS A 106 -0.16 -1.16 -9.06
C LYS A 106 -0.63 0.00 -8.19
N MET A 107 -0.82 -0.20 -6.89
CA MET A 107 -1.20 0.88 -5.98
C MET A 107 -0.13 1.97 -5.90
N ALA A 108 1.15 1.60 -5.77
CA ALA A 108 2.26 2.56 -5.72
C ALA A 108 2.42 3.36 -7.02
N CYS A 109 2.29 2.69 -8.18
CA CYS A 109 2.30 3.34 -9.50
C CYS A 109 1.12 4.30 -9.65
N TRP A 110 -0.10 3.84 -9.34
CA TRP A 110 -1.31 4.65 -9.41
C TRP A 110 -1.23 5.91 -8.54
N LEU A 111 -0.77 5.76 -7.29
CA LEU A 111 -0.55 6.87 -6.35
C LEU A 111 0.53 7.84 -6.84
N SER A 112 1.52 7.34 -7.56
CA SER A 112 2.58 8.17 -8.16
C SER A 112 2.18 8.80 -9.50
N GLY A 113 0.99 8.49 -10.04
CA GLY A 113 0.60 8.90 -11.39
C GLY A 113 1.45 8.26 -12.49
N ARG A 114 1.97 7.06 -12.27
CA ARG A 114 2.79 6.29 -13.21
C ARG A 114 2.07 5.04 -13.66
N ASP A 115 2.41 4.56 -14.85
CA ASP A 115 1.95 3.26 -15.31
C ASP A 115 2.66 2.13 -14.56
N TYR A 116 1.92 1.07 -14.30
CA TYR A 116 2.48 -0.15 -13.74
C TYR A 116 2.99 -1.02 -14.88
N VAL A 117 4.30 -1.27 -14.90
CA VAL A 117 4.92 -2.23 -15.81
C VAL A 117 5.12 -3.54 -15.05
N ASP A 118 4.50 -4.61 -15.53
CA ASP A 118 4.77 -5.95 -15.05
C ASP A 118 6.10 -6.42 -15.67
N GLY A 119 6.98 -7.04 -14.88
CA GLY A 119 8.36 -7.34 -15.31
C GLY A 119 8.51 -8.27 -16.52
N TYR A 120 7.40 -8.83 -17.03
CA TYR A 120 7.35 -9.59 -18.28
C TYR A 120 6.98 -8.74 -19.51
N GLU A 121 6.25 -7.63 -19.35
CA GLU A 121 5.84 -6.76 -20.47
C GLU A 121 7.03 -5.96 -21.05
N SER A 122 8.06 -5.70 -20.24
CA SER A 122 9.29 -5.02 -20.70
C SER A 122 10.19 -5.90 -21.57
N LEU A 123 10.00 -7.22 -21.59
CA LEU A 123 10.83 -8.15 -22.38
C LEU A 123 10.29 -8.37 -23.80
N GLU A 124 9.03 -8.03 -24.06
CA GLU A 124 8.41 -8.17 -25.39
C GLU A 124 8.71 -6.98 -26.32
N GLN A 125 9.27 -5.88 -25.81
CA GLN A 125 9.56 -4.66 -26.59
C GLN A 125 11.01 -4.57 -27.10
N GLU A 126 11.91 -5.49 -26.71
CA GLU A 126 13.32 -5.52 -27.16
C GLU A 126 13.59 -6.55 -28.27
N GLY A 127 12.56 -7.11 -28.89
CA GLY A 127 12.67 -8.06 -30.00
C GLY A 127 12.08 -7.53 -31.30
N ASP A 128 12.73 -6.54 -31.91
CA ASP A 128 12.54 -6.13 -33.31
C ASP A 128 13.90 -6.19 -34.04
#